data_AF-A0A8J6SRF9-F1
#
_entry.id   AF-A0A8J6SRF9-F1
#
_cell.length_a   1.000
_cell.length_b   1.000
_cell.length_c   1.000
_cell.angle_alpha   90.00
_cell.angle_beta   90.00
_cell.angle_gamma   90.00
#
_symmetry.space_group_name_H-M   'P 1'
#
loop_
_entity.id
_entity.type
_entity.pdbx_description
1 polymer ?
#
loop_
_entity_poly.entity_id
_entity_poly.type
_entity_poly.pdbx_seq_one_letter_code
_entity_poly.pdbx_strand_id
1 'polypeptide(L)'
;MPVFKRPLSFLNRNTQKASGFTPNPTSSVLQPPASAPQQPKTLAQLEQEMAAEAQVLPTRPMRHSPNPIGRTFNKIKWTVILLGIPAGMVWFVNLPYPMIRRPVAEAAPILLLPSYISMDNHYRQAIASLEQAEQLINNPTSPADIDLGEQKVEQAQKSLNALPIGFLNDFPEYRYWWYDWRFSSSRFYDARTTVAQLEAVVFQEKNAQVALFDAEQSLNAAKQQYQQATTPVDKGVAIAAWQSALDQLATIPGQTLAGRMAQQKYVTGERDFATTVGVAAGNERTSAIIEAARGFAWEAAKAGQNPPHSVEQWQQVENLWLRAIQGLEQVPDDDLIGYAEAQRLLAEYNANLGQIQVRQENERISVAALQRAKDQIAWVNNYVDGDIGYIASELQSIINDLEKVEEGTTAYLEAQELLLLANNKLNQLQPQ
;
A
#
# COMPACT_ATOMS: atom_id res chain seq x y z
N MET A 1 5.09 -25.00 -40.11
CA MET A 1 4.98 -26.45 -40.41
C MET A 1 6.40 -26.93 -40.73
N PRO A 2 6.86 -28.08 -40.22
CA PRO A 2 6.16 -29.37 -40.32
C PRO A 2 5.60 -29.90 -38.99
N VAL A 3 5.05 -31.13 -39.06
CA VAL A 3 4.26 -31.82 -38.03
C VAL A 3 4.95 -33.12 -37.66
N PHE A 4 4.95 -33.49 -36.37
CA PHE A 4 5.06 -34.89 -35.96
C PHE A 4 4.00 -35.23 -34.90
N LYS A 5 3.47 -36.45 -34.95
CA LYS A 5 2.29 -36.91 -34.21
C LYS A 5 2.64 -38.06 -33.25
N ARG A 6 2.15 -37.94 -32.01
CA ARG A 6 1.55 -39.04 -31.19
C ARG A 6 2.51 -40.19 -30.75
N PRO A 7 2.03 -41.13 -29.91
CA PRO A 7 1.37 -40.91 -28.61
C PRO A 7 1.92 -41.87 -27.53
N LEU A 8 1.43 -41.80 -26.30
CA LEU A 8 1.22 -43.01 -25.48
C LEU A 8 0.14 -42.77 -24.42
N SER A 9 -0.69 -43.78 -24.22
CA SER A 9 -1.82 -43.78 -23.29
C SER A 9 -1.83 -45.10 -22.54
N PHE A 10 -1.93 -45.07 -21.21
CA PHE A 10 -2.25 -46.26 -20.42
C PHE A 10 -3.46 -46.00 -19.53
N LEU A 11 -4.45 -46.86 -19.70
CA LEU A 11 -5.56 -47.06 -18.77
C LEU A 11 -5.09 -47.96 -17.63
N ASN A 12 -5.61 -47.75 -16.42
CA ASN A 12 -6.15 -48.88 -15.67
C ASN A 12 -7.42 -48.49 -14.91
N ARG A 13 -8.28 -49.47 -14.64
CA ARG A 13 -9.63 -49.36 -14.09
C ARG A 13 -9.72 -50.04 -12.72
N ASN A 14 -10.95 -50.01 -12.18
CA ASN A 14 -11.64 -51.01 -11.35
C ASN A 14 -11.60 -50.78 -9.82
N THR A 15 -12.71 -50.33 -9.19
CA THR A 15 -13.94 -51.05 -8.72
C THR A 15 -13.83 -51.47 -7.23
N GLN A 16 -14.87 -51.58 -6.37
CA GLN A 16 -16.34 -51.49 -6.48
C GLN A 16 -16.99 -51.31 -5.06
N LYS A 17 -18.24 -50.80 -5.02
CA LYS A 17 -19.48 -51.26 -4.30
C LYS A 17 -19.40 -52.11 -2.98
N ALA A 18 -20.39 -52.12 -2.05
CA ALA A 18 -21.68 -51.40 -1.87
C ALA A 18 -22.36 -51.72 -0.49
N SER A 19 -23.42 -50.95 -0.12
CA SER A 19 -24.67 -51.30 0.63
C SER A 19 -24.65 -52.18 1.92
N GLY A 20 -25.48 -51.94 2.97
CA GLY A 20 -26.56 -50.95 3.19
C GLY A 20 -27.48 -51.30 4.41
N PHE A 21 -28.72 -50.75 4.43
CA PHE A 21 -29.88 -51.01 5.32
C PHE A 21 -30.03 -50.31 6.70
N THR A 22 -31.30 -50.01 7.05
CA THR A 22 -31.80 -49.20 8.19
C THR A 22 -32.88 -49.95 9.01
N PRO A 23 -33.27 -49.51 10.23
CA PRO A 23 -34.52 -48.70 10.35
C PRO A 23 -34.56 -47.59 11.43
N ASN A 24 -35.64 -46.78 11.39
CA ASN A 24 -35.98 -45.59 12.22
C ASN A 24 -36.69 -45.97 13.57
N PRO A 25 -37.16 -45.06 14.48
CA PRO A 25 -37.58 -43.63 14.35
C PRO A 25 -36.89 -42.66 15.37
N THR A 26 -37.07 -41.31 15.37
CA THR A 26 -38.31 -40.54 15.60
C THR A 26 -38.10 -39.01 15.38
N SER A 27 -39.22 -38.28 15.21
CA SER A 27 -39.39 -36.81 15.36
C SER A 27 -39.03 -35.90 14.17
N SER A 28 -40.05 -35.63 13.35
CA SER A 28 -40.06 -34.56 12.33
C SER A 28 -40.47 -33.21 12.91
N VAL A 29 -39.83 -32.12 12.45
CA VAL A 29 -40.44 -30.79 12.35
C VAL A 29 -40.16 -30.26 10.94
N LEU A 30 -41.19 -29.76 10.26
CA LEU A 30 -41.11 -29.41 8.84
C LEU A 30 -40.39 -28.08 8.57
N GLN A 31 -39.62 -28.07 7.48
CA GLN A 31 -39.00 -26.90 6.87
C GLN A 31 -39.62 -26.71 5.47
N PRO A 32 -40.20 -25.55 5.12
CA PRO A 32 -40.60 -25.23 3.74
C PRO A 32 -39.38 -24.91 2.84
N PRO A 33 -39.53 -25.00 1.50
CA PRO A 33 -38.39 -25.04 0.58
C PRO A 33 -37.78 -23.66 0.25
N ALA A 34 -36.52 -23.69 -0.20
CA ALA A 34 -35.77 -22.52 -0.65
C ALA A 34 -36.38 -21.87 -1.90
N SER A 35 -36.30 -20.53 -1.96
CA SER A 35 -36.62 -19.72 -3.14
C SER A 35 -35.35 -19.18 -3.80
N ALA A 36 -35.35 -19.09 -5.13
CA ALA A 36 -34.23 -18.61 -5.95
C ALA A 36 -33.89 -17.11 -5.70
N PRO A 37 -32.66 -16.65 -6.01
CA PRO A 37 -32.22 -15.30 -5.66
C PRO A 37 -32.99 -14.22 -6.41
N GLN A 38 -33.58 -13.29 -5.66
CA GLN A 38 -34.18 -12.07 -6.22
C GLN A 38 -33.10 -11.01 -6.45
N GLN A 39 -33.16 -10.34 -7.60
CA GLN A 39 -32.32 -9.17 -7.89
C GLN A 39 -32.62 -8.03 -6.89
N PRO A 40 -31.63 -7.20 -6.53
CA PRO A 40 -31.87 -6.05 -5.66
C PRO A 40 -32.87 -5.09 -6.31
N LYS A 41 -33.95 -4.75 -5.58
CA LYS A 41 -34.95 -3.76 -6.01
C LYS A 41 -34.29 -2.41 -6.26
N THR A 42 -34.73 -1.70 -7.29
CA THR A 42 -34.23 -0.35 -7.59
C THR A 42 -34.87 0.70 -6.67
N LEU A 43 -34.19 1.82 -6.45
CA LEU A 43 -34.62 2.90 -5.54
C LEU A 43 -36.06 3.36 -5.82
N ALA A 44 -36.41 3.57 -7.08
CA ALA A 44 -37.75 3.99 -7.52
C ALA A 44 -38.87 2.99 -7.14
N GLN A 45 -38.55 1.69 -7.00
CA GLN A 45 -39.51 0.67 -6.57
C GLN A 45 -39.73 0.71 -5.05
N LEU A 46 -38.69 0.98 -4.27
CA LEU A 46 -38.78 1.18 -2.82
C LEU A 46 -39.54 2.47 -2.48
N GLU A 47 -39.30 3.55 -3.24
CA GLU A 47 -40.07 4.80 -3.11
C GLU A 47 -41.57 4.61 -3.41
N GLN A 48 -41.92 3.83 -4.43
CA GLN A 48 -43.32 3.48 -4.72
C GLN A 48 -43.96 2.59 -3.65
N GLU A 49 -43.22 1.64 -3.08
CA GLU A 49 -43.70 0.73 -2.03
C GLU A 49 -44.00 1.52 -0.73
N MET A 50 -43.09 2.42 -0.32
CA MET A 50 -43.32 3.33 0.83
C MET A 50 -44.44 4.35 0.56
N ALA A 51 -44.56 4.88 -0.66
CA ALA A 51 -45.64 5.80 -1.03
C ALA A 51 -47.02 5.12 -1.09
N ALA A 52 -47.07 3.80 -1.30
CA ALA A 52 -48.29 3.01 -1.23
C ALA A 52 -48.70 2.71 0.22
N GLU A 53 -47.76 2.34 1.10
CA GLU A 53 -48.04 2.14 2.53
C GLU A 53 -48.53 3.43 3.22
N ALA A 54 -48.00 4.59 2.83
CA ALA A 54 -48.43 5.90 3.34
C ALA A 54 -49.89 6.28 3.01
N GLN A 55 -50.58 5.54 2.12
CA GLN A 55 -51.95 5.84 1.69
C GLN A 55 -53.03 4.92 2.31
N VAL A 56 -52.65 3.92 3.12
CA VAL A 56 -53.60 2.94 3.70
C VAL A 56 -53.94 3.26 5.17
N LEU A 57 -54.70 4.34 5.37
CA LEU A 57 -55.45 4.58 6.62
C LEU A 57 -56.96 4.47 6.35
N PRO A 58 -57.67 3.44 6.88
CA PRO A 58 -59.07 3.20 6.52
C PRO A 58 -60.05 4.12 7.26
N THR A 59 -60.63 5.07 6.55
CA THR A 59 -61.83 5.79 6.99
C THR A 59 -63.03 4.83 7.05
N ARG A 60 -63.57 4.56 8.24
CA ARG A 60 -64.80 3.76 8.41
C ARG A 60 -66.07 4.63 8.25
N PRO A 61 -67.00 4.32 7.33
CA PRO A 61 -68.31 4.96 7.29
C PRO A 61 -69.28 4.33 8.30
N MET A 62 -69.96 5.14 9.11
CA MET A 62 -71.08 4.67 9.94
C MET A 62 -72.38 4.59 9.14
N ARG A 63 -73.10 3.46 9.24
CA ARG A 63 -74.37 3.21 8.56
C ARG A 63 -75.53 3.30 9.57
N HIS A 64 -76.59 4.03 9.21
CA HIS A 64 -77.78 4.24 10.05
C HIS A 64 -78.75 3.05 10.08
N SER A 65 -79.53 2.93 11.18
CA SER A 65 -80.93 2.44 11.22
C SER A 65 -81.57 2.72 12.62
N PRO A 66 -82.91 2.69 12.83
CA PRO A 66 -83.59 3.95 13.20
C PRO A 66 -84.67 3.87 14.34
N ASN A 67 -85.40 4.99 14.52
CA ASN A 67 -86.70 5.20 15.23
C ASN A 67 -86.66 5.56 16.74
N PRO A 68 -87.73 6.16 17.34
CA PRO A 68 -88.21 7.52 16.99
C PRO A 68 -88.61 8.45 18.17
N ILE A 69 -88.53 9.77 17.93
CA ILE A 69 -89.33 10.93 18.43
C ILE A 69 -90.18 10.79 19.73
N GLY A 70 -89.95 11.68 20.72
CA GLY A 70 -90.81 11.81 21.92
C GLY A 70 -90.69 13.08 22.81
N ARG A 71 -91.12 14.25 22.29
CA ARG A 71 -91.70 15.46 22.99
C ARG A 71 -91.17 16.05 24.35
N THR A 72 -90.77 17.34 24.27
CA THR A 72 -91.07 18.50 25.18
C THR A 72 -90.57 18.48 26.65
N PHE A 73 -90.13 19.57 27.33
CA PHE A 73 -90.45 21.02 27.42
C PHE A 73 -89.17 21.90 27.64
N ASN A 74 -89.13 23.25 27.82
CA ASN A 74 -89.81 24.43 27.22
C ASN A 74 -89.37 25.80 27.87
N LYS A 75 -88.40 26.54 27.29
CA LYS A 75 -88.00 27.96 27.63
C LYS A 75 -87.21 28.15 28.96
N ILE A 76 -86.43 29.21 29.25
CA ILE A 76 -86.38 30.65 28.86
C ILE A 76 -84.92 31.15 28.62
N LYS A 77 -84.75 32.27 27.88
CA LYS A 77 -83.48 32.96 27.54
C LYS A 77 -82.99 33.91 28.65
N TRP A 78 -81.66 34.12 28.79
CA TRP A 78 -81.03 35.44 29.02
C TRP A 78 -79.60 35.46 28.42
N THR A 79 -79.50 36.12 27.27
CA THR A 79 -78.43 37.04 26.78
C THR A 79 -76.95 36.90 27.19
N VAL A 80 -76.11 36.64 26.17
CA VAL A 80 -75.05 37.53 25.64
C VAL A 80 -74.08 38.19 26.64
N ILE A 81 -72.82 37.73 26.66
CA ILE A 81 -71.58 38.46 26.26
C ILE A 81 -70.62 37.42 25.60
N LEU A 82 -69.65 37.85 24.77
CA LEU A 82 -68.59 37.05 24.10
C LEU A 82 -68.95 36.26 22.82
N LEU A 83 -69.67 36.87 21.88
CA LEU A 83 -69.48 36.60 20.45
C LEU A 83 -69.29 37.92 19.70
N GLY A 84 -68.03 38.37 19.67
CA GLY A 84 -67.64 39.67 19.14
C GLY A 84 -66.13 39.84 18.97
N ILE A 85 -65.37 38.75 18.86
CA ILE A 85 -63.99 38.80 18.35
C ILE A 85 -64.09 38.55 16.84
N PRO A 86 -63.80 39.54 15.98
CA PRO A 86 -63.82 39.31 14.54
C PRO A 86 -62.72 38.30 14.17
N ALA A 87 -62.97 37.48 13.16
CA ALA A 87 -62.04 36.43 12.71
C ALA A 87 -60.64 36.94 12.29
N GLY A 88 -60.46 38.26 12.12
CA GLY A 88 -59.16 38.91 11.94
C GLY A 88 -58.28 39.02 13.20
N MET A 89 -58.77 38.65 14.39
CA MET A 89 -58.01 38.80 15.65
C MET A 89 -57.35 37.50 16.16
N VAL A 90 -57.51 36.37 15.45
CA VAL A 90 -56.88 35.08 15.81
C VAL A 90 -55.37 35.08 15.53
N TRP A 91 -54.89 35.91 14.60
CA TRP A 91 -53.48 35.93 14.19
C TRP A 91 -52.53 36.39 15.30
N PHE A 92 -52.95 37.33 16.16
CA PHE A 92 -52.14 37.80 17.30
C PHE A 92 -51.95 36.75 18.40
N VAL A 93 -52.86 35.79 18.53
CA VAL A 93 -52.84 34.74 19.57
C VAL A 93 -51.85 33.62 19.24
N ASN A 94 -51.57 33.40 17.95
CA ASN A 94 -50.58 32.44 17.47
C ASN A 94 -49.16 33.04 17.33
N LEU A 95 -48.93 34.29 17.75
CA LEU A 95 -47.59 34.88 17.71
C LEU A 95 -46.69 34.29 18.81
N PRO A 96 -45.40 34.04 18.53
CA PRO A 96 -44.44 33.49 19.51
C PRO A 96 -43.92 34.56 20.50
N TYR A 97 -44.79 35.44 21.00
CA TYR A 97 -44.44 36.45 22.01
C TYR A 97 -44.89 36.00 23.42
N PRO A 98 -43.95 35.81 24.38
CA PRO A 98 -44.27 35.31 25.73
C PRO A 98 -45.34 36.14 26.47
N MET A 99 -45.29 37.46 26.33
CA MET A 99 -46.25 38.40 26.95
C MET A 99 -47.71 38.17 26.55
N ILE A 100 -47.97 37.66 25.34
CA ILE A 100 -49.33 37.41 24.83
C ILE A 100 -49.76 35.97 25.13
N ARG A 101 -48.82 35.02 25.14
CA ARG A 101 -49.12 33.59 25.28
C ARG A 101 -49.47 33.15 26.69
N ARG A 102 -48.79 33.67 27.74
CA ARG A 102 -49.05 33.24 29.13
C ARG A 102 -50.53 33.46 29.56
N PRO A 103 -51.14 34.65 29.36
CA PRO A 103 -52.56 34.86 29.71
C PRO A 103 -53.53 33.96 28.92
N VAL A 104 -53.20 33.63 27.67
CA VAL A 104 -54.03 32.77 26.81
C VAL A 104 -53.91 31.31 27.23
N ALA A 105 -52.72 30.84 27.64
CA ALA A 105 -52.53 29.51 28.17
C ALA A 105 -53.30 29.28 29.49
N GLU A 106 -53.40 30.31 30.33
CA GLU A 106 -54.18 30.28 31.57
C GLU A 106 -55.70 30.36 31.33
N ALA A 107 -56.16 31.25 30.43
CA ALA A 107 -57.59 31.54 30.25
C ALA A 107 -58.30 30.69 29.17
N ALA A 108 -57.59 30.27 28.11
CA ALA A 108 -58.19 29.59 26.96
C ALA A 108 -57.18 28.69 26.19
N PRO A 109 -56.57 27.68 26.84
CA PRO A 109 -55.45 26.92 26.28
C PRO A 109 -55.78 26.15 24.99
N ILE A 110 -57.07 25.88 24.73
CA ILE A 110 -57.55 25.25 23.49
C ILE A 110 -57.13 26.06 22.24
N LEU A 111 -57.02 27.39 22.35
CA LEU A 111 -56.61 28.27 21.24
C LEU A 111 -55.15 28.09 20.81
N LEU A 112 -54.31 27.50 21.67
CA LEU A 112 -52.89 27.26 21.39
C LEU A 112 -52.62 25.84 20.83
N LEU A 113 -53.61 24.95 20.83
CA LEU A 113 -53.46 23.56 20.39
C LEU A 113 -52.85 23.38 18.98
N PRO A 114 -53.27 24.11 17.92
CA PRO A 114 -52.67 23.93 16.59
C PRO A 114 -51.18 24.30 16.56
N SER A 115 -50.81 25.33 17.34
CA SER A 115 -49.43 25.80 17.52
C SER A 115 -48.59 24.74 18.22
N TYR A 116 -49.13 24.11 19.26
CA TYR A 116 -48.46 23.05 19.99
C TYR A 116 -48.34 21.77 19.13
N ILE A 117 -49.38 21.36 18.41
CA ILE A 117 -49.35 20.19 17.51
C ILE A 117 -48.28 20.36 16.43
N SER A 118 -48.19 21.55 15.82
CA SER A 118 -47.12 21.87 14.87
C SER A 118 -45.73 21.77 15.50
N MET A 119 -45.58 22.20 16.76
CA MET A 119 -44.32 22.11 17.48
C MET A 119 -43.92 20.66 17.79
N ASP A 120 -44.84 19.84 18.31
CA ASP A 120 -44.58 18.44 18.64
C ASP A 120 -44.29 17.61 17.37
N ASN A 121 -44.91 17.95 16.24
CA ASN A 121 -44.55 17.38 14.93
C ASN A 121 -43.11 17.73 14.52
N HIS A 122 -42.70 19.01 14.60
CA HIS A 122 -41.31 19.40 14.30
C HIS A 122 -40.31 18.78 15.27
N TYR A 123 -40.65 18.66 16.55
CA TYR A 123 -39.80 17.99 17.53
C TYR A 123 -39.68 16.48 17.24
N ARG A 124 -40.77 15.77 16.93
CA ARG A 124 -40.70 14.36 16.50
C ARG A 124 -39.87 14.18 15.23
N GLN A 125 -40.06 15.06 14.24
CA GLN A 125 -39.28 15.05 13.01
C GLN A 125 -37.79 15.28 13.28
N ALA A 126 -37.46 16.24 14.16
CA ALA A 126 -36.08 16.49 14.58
C ALA A 126 -35.42 15.26 15.19
N ILE A 127 -36.07 14.63 16.18
CA ILE A 127 -35.53 13.43 16.86
C ILE A 127 -35.41 12.26 15.88
N ALA A 128 -36.42 11.98 15.05
CA ALA A 128 -36.38 10.88 14.10
C ALA A 128 -35.32 11.08 12.99
N SER A 129 -35.09 12.31 12.55
CA SER A 129 -33.99 12.64 11.63
C SER A 129 -32.62 12.54 12.32
N LEU A 130 -32.52 12.94 13.59
CA LEU A 130 -31.29 12.84 14.37
C LEU A 130 -30.89 11.37 14.63
N GLU A 131 -31.84 10.51 15.02
CA GLU A 131 -31.61 9.07 15.20
C GLU A 131 -31.09 8.40 13.91
N GLN A 132 -31.62 8.81 12.74
CA GLN A 132 -31.12 8.36 11.43
C GLN A 132 -29.72 8.89 11.13
N ALA A 133 -29.46 10.17 11.42
CA ALA A 133 -28.14 10.78 11.25
C ALA A 133 -27.05 10.11 12.11
N GLU A 134 -27.34 9.85 13.39
CA GLU A 134 -26.43 9.15 14.30
C GLU A 134 -26.05 7.75 13.79
N GLN A 135 -27.02 6.98 13.28
CA GLN A 135 -26.74 5.64 12.74
C GLN A 135 -25.79 5.71 11.54
N LEU A 136 -26.06 6.63 10.60
CA LEU A 136 -25.32 6.80 9.37
C LEU A 136 -23.92 7.39 9.57
N ILE A 137 -23.76 8.34 10.50
CA ILE A 137 -22.50 9.08 10.72
C ILE A 137 -21.57 8.38 11.71
N ASN A 138 -22.10 7.71 12.75
CA ASN A 138 -21.26 7.05 13.75
C ASN A 138 -20.79 5.65 13.30
N ASN A 139 -21.51 5.00 12.39
CA ASN A 139 -21.17 3.67 11.87
C ASN A 139 -21.22 3.60 10.32
N PRO A 140 -20.49 4.49 9.62
CA PRO A 140 -20.56 4.58 8.16
C PRO A 140 -19.89 3.37 7.51
N THR A 141 -20.58 2.77 6.54
CA THR A 141 -20.05 1.66 5.72
C THR A 141 -19.54 2.15 4.36
N SER A 142 -20.01 3.32 3.92
CA SER A 142 -19.66 3.98 2.66
C SER A 142 -19.70 5.51 2.78
N PRO A 143 -19.05 6.25 1.87
CA PRO A 143 -19.21 7.72 1.80
C PRO A 143 -20.65 8.17 1.59
N ALA A 144 -21.47 7.37 0.90
CA ALA A 144 -22.89 7.67 0.68
C ALA A 144 -23.72 7.65 1.99
N ASP A 145 -23.30 6.89 2.99
CA ASP A 145 -23.93 6.91 4.32
C ASP A 145 -23.68 8.26 5.00
N ILE A 146 -22.46 8.82 4.86
CA ILE A 146 -22.10 10.14 5.39
C ILE A 146 -22.90 11.25 4.71
N ASP A 147 -23.01 11.23 3.37
CA ASP A 147 -23.79 12.22 2.62
C ASP A 147 -25.29 12.16 2.96
N LEU A 148 -25.85 10.96 3.12
CA LEU A 148 -27.23 10.81 3.58
C LEU A 148 -27.37 11.25 5.05
N GLY A 149 -26.39 10.95 5.89
CA GLY A 149 -26.31 11.37 7.28
C GLY A 149 -26.33 12.89 7.41
N GLU A 150 -25.53 13.60 6.63
CA GLU A 150 -25.53 15.07 6.56
C GLU A 150 -26.92 15.63 6.22
N GLN A 151 -27.59 15.10 5.20
CA GLN A 151 -28.96 15.51 4.86
C GLN A 151 -29.95 15.29 6.02
N LYS A 152 -29.71 14.26 6.84
CA LYS A 152 -30.51 13.99 8.05
C LYS A 152 -30.18 14.95 9.19
N VAL A 153 -28.91 15.34 9.35
CA VAL A 153 -28.50 16.42 10.27
C VAL A 153 -29.14 17.75 9.87
N GLU A 154 -29.12 18.12 8.58
CA GLU A 154 -29.79 19.34 8.08
C GLU A 154 -31.31 19.31 8.33
N GLN A 155 -31.96 18.16 8.09
CA GLN A 155 -33.39 17.97 8.37
C GLN A 155 -33.71 18.08 9.87
N ALA A 156 -32.86 17.51 10.73
CA ALA A 156 -32.97 17.62 12.18
C ALA A 156 -32.80 19.08 12.61
N GLN A 157 -31.74 19.75 12.17
CA GLN A 157 -31.41 21.14 12.51
C GLN A 157 -32.49 22.12 12.04
N LYS A 158 -33.00 21.97 10.82
CA LYS A 158 -34.15 22.74 10.31
C LYS A 158 -35.39 22.57 11.19
N SER A 159 -35.64 21.34 11.65
CA SER A 159 -36.78 21.02 12.51
C SER A 159 -36.60 21.55 13.94
N LEU A 160 -35.38 21.51 14.49
CA LEU A 160 -35.02 22.12 15.78
C LEU A 160 -35.05 23.65 15.75
N ASN A 161 -34.80 24.26 14.60
CA ASN A 161 -34.87 25.72 14.43
C ASN A 161 -36.30 26.23 14.22
N ALA A 162 -37.25 25.37 13.83
CA ALA A 162 -38.68 25.67 13.84
C ALA A 162 -39.29 25.73 15.26
N LEU A 163 -38.56 25.31 16.30
CA LEU A 163 -39.00 25.32 17.69
C LEU A 163 -38.70 26.69 18.35
N PRO A 164 -39.73 27.48 18.74
CA PRO A 164 -39.51 28.83 19.25
C PRO A 164 -38.90 28.82 20.66
N ILE A 165 -37.67 29.32 20.78
CA ILE A 165 -36.84 29.25 22.00
C ILE A 165 -37.56 29.83 23.23
N GLY A 166 -38.26 30.95 23.08
CA GLY A 166 -39.00 31.59 24.18
C GLY A 166 -40.19 30.78 24.73
N PHE A 167 -40.63 29.73 24.03
CA PHE A 167 -41.71 28.85 24.49
C PHE A 167 -41.21 27.69 25.37
N LEU A 168 -39.93 27.33 25.29
CA LEU A 168 -39.37 26.16 25.97
C LEU A 168 -39.38 26.30 27.50
N ASN A 169 -39.39 27.54 28.01
CA ASN A 169 -39.52 27.88 29.43
C ASN A 169 -40.98 28.00 29.90
N ASP A 170 -41.93 28.15 28.97
CA ASP A 170 -43.34 28.42 29.23
C ASP A 170 -44.22 27.20 28.85
N PHE A 171 -43.61 26.03 28.61
CA PHE A 171 -44.32 24.84 28.15
C PHE A 171 -45.16 24.24 29.29
N PRO A 172 -46.50 24.17 29.17
CA PRO A 172 -47.33 23.65 30.24
C PRO A 172 -47.24 22.13 30.34
N GLU A 173 -47.04 21.56 31.53
CA GLU A 173 -47.06 20.10 31.78
C GLU A 173 -48.45 19.45 31.63
N TYR A 174 -49.44 20.16 31.09
CA TYR A 174 -50.81 19.67 30.91
C TYR A 174 -50.91 18.62 29.79
N ARG A 175 -50.74 17.35 30.16
CA ARG A 175 -51.04 16.21 29.30
C ARG A 175 -52.55 16.08 29.09
N TYR A 176 -53.04 16.41 27.90
CA TYR A 176 -54.43 16.19 27.52
C TYR A 176 -54.73 14.69 27.39
N TRP A 177 -55.86 14.24 27.92
CA TRP A 177 -56.27 12.83 27.93
C TRP A 177 -56.45 12.18 26.54
N TRP A 178 -56.43 12.98 25.47
CA TRP A 178 -56.55 12.57 24.07
C TRP A 178 -55.33 12.92 23.19
N TYR A 179 -54.28 13.54 23.75
CA TYR A 179 -53.07 13.89 23.00
C TYR A 179 -51.79 13.76 23.86
N ASP A 180 -50.89 12.88 23.44
CA ASP A 180 -49.63 12.57 24.14
C ASP A 180 -48.49 13.48 23.63
N TRP A 181 -48.23 14.57 24.36
CA TRP A 181 -47.08 15.44 24.17
C TRP A 181 -45.78 14.71 24.52
N ARG A 182 -44.80 14.70 23.61
CA ARG A 182 -43.51 14.02 23.84
C ARG A 182 -42.31 14.97 23.91
N PHE A 183 -42.57 16.28 23.85
CA PHE A 183 -41.56 17.32 24.02
C PHE A 183 -40.84 17.22 25.38
N SER A 184 -39.53 17.44 25.38
CA SER A 184 -38.70 17.52 26.57
C SER A 184 -37.61 18.57 26.36
N SER A 185 -37.47 19.51 27.30
CA SER A 185 -36.48 20.59 27.24
C SER A 185 -35.04 20.06 27.26
N SER A 186 -34.73 19.08 28.13
CA SER A 186 -33.42 18.40 28.13
C SER A 186 -33.12 17.84 26.75
N ARG A 187 -33.96 16.92 26.25
CA ARG A 187 -33.74 16.25 24.97
C ARG A 187 -33.63 17.21 23.78
N PHE A 188 -34.26 18.38 23.85
CA PHE A 188 -34.09 19.43 22.85
C PHE A 188 -32.68 20.08 22.88
N TYR A 189 -32.16 20.40 24.07
CA TYR A 189 -30.79 20.90 24.21
C TYR A 189 -29.75 19.83 23.88
N ASP A 190 -30.01 18.59 24.31
CA ASP A 190 -29.20 17.41 23.97
C ASP A 190 -29.17 17.24 22.44
N ALA A 191 -30.34 17.22 21.76
CA ALA A 191 -30.43 17.08 20.31
C ALA A 191 -29.71 18.20 19.53
N ARG A 192 -29.79 19.47 19.98
CA ARG A 192 -29.01 20.57 19.38
C ARG A 192 -27.51 20.40 19.57
N THR A 193 -27.09 19.84 20.70
CA THR A 193 -25.67 19.55 20.97
C THR A 193 -25.18 18.40 20.08
N THR A 194 -25.97 17.33 19.95
CA THR A 194 -25.65 16.21 19.05
C THR A 194 -25.60 16.64 17.59
N VAL A 195 -26.53 17.49 17.12
CA VAL A 195 -26.46 18.07 15.77
C VAL A 195 -25.11 18.74 15.52
N ALA A 196 -24.68 19.65 16.41
CA ALA A 196 -23.39 20.33 16.25
C ALA A 196 -22.17 19.37 16.31
N GLN A 197 -22.26 18.29 17.08
CA GLN A 197 -21.23 17.24 17.09
C GLN A 197 -21.19 16.45 15.78
N LEU A 198 -22.35 16.07 15.23
CA LEU A 198 -22.47 15.36 13.96
C LEU A 198 -22.03 16.24 12.77
N GLU A 199 -22.38 17.53 12.76
CA GLU A 199 -21.87 18.52 11.78
C GLU A 199 -20.34 18.55 11.79
N ALA A 200 -19.71 18.54 12.97
CA ALA A 200 -18.25 18.52 13.09
C ALA A 200 -17.63 17.19 12.60
N VAL A 201 -18.26 16.04 12.86
CA VAL A 201 -17.81 14.73 12.36
C VAL A 201 -17.92 14.67 10.83
N VAL A 202 -19.04 15.10 10.25
CA VAL A 202 -19.23 15.17 8.78
C VAL A 202 -18.20 16.10 8.15
N PHE A 203 -17.94 17.26 8.74
CA PHE A 203 -16.90 18.18 8.26
C PHE A 203 -15.50 17.55 8.30
N GLN A 204 -15.14 16.87 9.39
CA GLN A 204 -13.86 16.16 9.50
C GLN A 204 -13.76 15.04 8.44
N GLU A 205 -14.81 14.25 8.26
CA GLU A 205 -14.88 13.17 7.30
C GLU A 205 -14.72 13.68 5.86
N LYS A 206 -15.44 14.74 5.46
CA LYS A 206 -15.30 15.33 4.12
C LYS A 206 -13.90 15.84 3.84
N ASN A 207 -13.25 16.50 4.81
CA ASN A 207 -11.86 16.92 4.66
C ASN A 207 -10.91 15.71 4.52
N ALA A 208 -11.16 14.62 5.25
CA ALA A 208 -10.39 13.39 5.13
C ALA A 208 -10.62 12.67 3.79
N GLN A 209 -11.83 12.73 3.21
CA GLN A 209 -12.13 12.21 1.88
C GLN A 209 -11.40 12.97 0.77
N VAL A 210 -11.32 14.31 0.86
CA VAL A 210 -10.53 15.13 -0.07
C VAL A 210 -9.04 14.77 0.05
N ALA A 211 -8.50 14.72 1.26
CA ALA A 211 -7.11 14.32 1.47
C ALA A 211 -6.80 12.90 0.96
N LEU A 212 -7.74 11.95 1.12
CA LEU A 212 -7.61 10.60 0.58
C LEU A 212 -7.57 10.61 -0.96
N PHE A 213 -8.47 11.35 -1.59
CA PHE A 213 -8.49 11.49 -3.05
C PHE A 213 -7.18 12.09 -3.59
N ASP A 214 -6.71 13.20 -3.00
CA ASP A 214 -5.48 13.87 -3.43
C ASP A 214 -4.23 12.99 -3.24
N ALA A 215 -4.15 12.26 -2.13
CA ALA A 215 -3.08 11.31 -1.86
C ALA A 215 -3.10 10.11 -2.84
N GLU A 216 -4.30 9.61 -3.19
CA GLU A 216 -4.44 8.57 -4.20
C GLU A 216 -4.05 9.03 -5.61
N GLN A 217 -4.41 10.26 -6.00
CA GLN A 217 -3.95 10.83 -7.28
C GLN A 217 -2.42 10.97 -7.29
N SER A 218 -1.84 11.50 -6.21
CA SER A 218 -0.39 11.67 -6.05
C SER A 218 0.35 10.33 -6.11
N LEU A 219 -0.16 9.31 -5.44
CA LEU A 219 0.40 7.95 -5.44
C LEU A 219 0.37 7.32 -6.84
N ASN A 220 -0.75 7.46 -7.56
CA ASN A 220 -0.87 6.93 -8.91
C ASN A 220 0.01 7.68 -9.92
N ALA A 221 0.12 9.01 -9.79
CA ALA A 221 1.00 9.83 -10.62
C ALA A 221 2.48 9.47 -10.41
N ALA A 222 2.92 9.31 -9.16
CA ALA A 222 4.29 8.91 -8.84
C ALA A 222 4.63 7.50 -9.37
N LYS A 223 3.71 6.53 -9.23
CA LYS A 223 3.83 5.20 -9.84
C LYS A 223 4.00 5.27 -11.36
N GLN A 224 3.23 6.12 -12.05
CA GLN A 224 3.36 6.30 -13.50
C GLN A 224 4.67 6.99 -13.90
N GLN A 225 5.09 8.02 -13.16
CA GLN A 225 6.38 8.70 -13.38
C GLN A 225 7.55 7.72 -13.26
N TYR A 226 7.55 6.86 -12.23
CA TYR A 226 8.60 5.86 -12.03
C TYR A 226 8.66 4.82 -13.17
N GLN A 227 7.50 4.43 -13.73
CA GLN A 227 7.42 3.51 -14.87
C GLN A 227 7.87 4.15 -16.19
N GLN A 228 7.66 5.46 -16.37
CA GLN A 228 8.02 6.18 -17.59
C GLN A 228 9.46 6.72 -17.57
N ALA A 229 10.04 6.89 -16.38
CA ALA A 229 11.39 7.40 -16.18
C ALA A 229 12.46 6.45 -16.76
N THR A 230 13.25 6.97 -17.70
CA THR A 230 14.35 6.23 -18.34
C THR A 230 15.72 6.51 -17.72
N THR A 231 15.89 7.64 -17.03
CA THR A 231 17.15 7.99 -16.35
C THR A 231 17.08 7.68 -14.85
N PRO A 232 18.22 7.44 -14.18
CA PRO A 232 18.26 7.28 -12.71
C PRO A 232 17.74 8.51 -11.96
N VAL A 233 18.05 9.72 -12.45
CA VAL A 233 17.63 10.99 -11.82
C VAL A 233 16.11 11.13 -11.83
N ASP A 234 15.47 10.87 -12.98
CA ASP A 234 14.00 10.95 -13.09
C ASP A 234 13.31 9.88 -12.22
N LYS A 235 13.93 8.70 -12.08
CA LYS A 235 13.46 7.66 -11.15
C LYS A 235 13.57 8.13 -9.70
N GLY A 236 14.69 8.74 -9.29
CA GLY A 236 14.86 9.31 -7.95
C GLY A 236 13.79 10.34 -7.60
N VAL A 237 13.41 11.21 -8.54
CA VAL A 237 12.30 12.18 -8.37
C VAL A 237 10.96 11.45 -8.17
N ALA A 238 10.68 10.44 -8.98
CA ALA A 238 9.43 9.66 -8.86
C ALA A 238 9.36 8.83 -7.57
N ILE A 239 10.50 8.33 -7.07
CA ILE A 239 10.63 7.64 -5.78
C ILE A 239 10.24 8.58 -4.63
N ALA A 240 10.81 9.79 -4.61
CA ALA A 240 10.50 10.80 -3.59
C ALA A 240 9.02 11.22 -3.63
N ALA A 241 8.44 11.37 -4.83
CA ALA A 241 7.02 11.66 -5.01
C ALA A 241 6.12 10.51 -4.49
N TRP A 242 6.53 9.25 -4.68
CA TRP A 242 5.79 8.09 -4.18
C TRP A 242 5.84 8.03 -2.65
N GLN A 243 7.01 8.22 -2.03
CA GLN A 243 7.14 8.32 -0.57
C GLN A 243 6.25 9.43 0.00
N SER A 244 6.29 10.63 -0.59
CA SER A 244 5.45 11.74 -0.15
C SER A 244 3.94 11.45 -0.23
N ALA A 245 3.50 10.67 -1.22
CA ALA A 245 2.10 10.25 -1.32
C ALA A 245 1.71 9.18 -0.26
N LEU A 246 2.65 8.34 0.17
CA LEU A 246 2.44 7.41 1.28
C LEU A 246 2.38 8.16 2.62
N ASP A 247 3.26 9.15 2.83
CA ASP A 247 3.21 10.04 3.99
C ASP A 247 1.86 10.77 4.07
N GLN A 248 1.37 11.30 2.94
CA GLN A 248 0.03 11.91 2.87
C GLN A 248 -1.06 10.95 3.34
N LEU A 249 -1.09 9.70 2.86
CA LEU A 249 -2.05 8.68 3.32
C LEU A 249 -1.93 8.41 4.83
N ALA A 250 -0.70 8.35 5.38
CA ALA A 250 -0.46 8.10 6.80
C ALA A 250 -0.90 9.26 7.71
N THR A 251 -0.99 10.50 7.20
CA THR A 251 -1.47 11.66 7.97
C THR A 251 -3.00 11.75 8.09
N ILE A 252 -3.77 10.94 7.34
CA ILE A 252 -5.23 11.04 7.32
C ILE A 252 -5.81 10.47 8.64
N PRO A 253 -6.66 11.22 9.39
CA PRO A 253 -7.08 10.82 10.73
C PRO A 253 -7.87 9.50 10.76
N GLY A 254 -7.28 8.44 11.33
CA GLY A 254 -7.80 7.06 11.29
C GLY A 254 -9.17 6.82 11.95
N GLN A 255 -9.70 7.79 12.71
CA GLN A 255 -11.08 7.73 13.22
C GLN A 255 -12.14 7.94 12.12
N THR A 256 -11.78 8.61 11.02
CA THR A 256 -12.64 8.80 9.83
C THR A 256 -12.75 7.51 9.01
N LEU A 257 -13.83 7.34 8.24
CA LEU A 257 -13.95 6.25 7.27
C LEU A 257 -12.85 6.39 6.21
N ALA A 258 -12.65 7.60 5.68
CA ALA A 258 -11.55 7.91 4.77
C ALA A 258 -10.17 7.54 5.35
N GLY A 259 -9.91 7.81 6.63
CA GLY A 259 -8.66 7.43 7.30
C GLY A 259 -8.46 5.92 7.43
N ARG A 260 -9.52 5.15 7.68
CA ARG A 260 -9.44 3.67 7.65
C ARG A 260 -9.11 3.15 6.25
N MET A 261 -9.72 3.74 5.22
CA MET A 261 -9.41 3.43 3.81
C MET A 261 -7.97 3.84 3.46
N ALA A 262 -7.52 5.01 3.93
CA ALA A 262 -6.16 5.51 3.77
C ALA A 262 -5.14 4.54 4.36
N GLN A 263 -5.36 4.04 5.58
CA GLN A 263 -4.46 3.07 6.21
C GLN A 263 -4.35 1.75 5.43
N GLN A 264 -5.46 1.25 4.88
CA GLN A 264 -5.45 0.06 4.01
C GLN A 264 -4.66 0.31 2.72
N LYS A 265 -4.78 1.51 2.15
CA LYS A 265 -4.04 1.92 0.95
C LYS A 265 -2.57 2.20 1.23
N TYR A 266 -2.23 2.76 2.39
CA TYR A 266 -0.86 2.93 2.88
C TYR A 266 -0.15 1.58 2.99
N VAL A 267 -0.72 0.60 3.71
CA VAL A 267 -0.13 -0.74 3.86
C VAL A 267 0.05 -1.45 2.51
N THR A 268 -0.84 -1.21 1.56
CA THR A 268 -0.71 -1.77 0.20
C THR A 268 0.34 -1.02 -0.62
N GLY A 269 0.35 0.31 -0.54
CA GLY A 269 1.28 1.19 -1.24
C GLY A 269 2.73 1.06 -0.75
N GLU A 270 2.94 0.82 0.55
CA GLU A 270 4.23 0.45 1.16
C GLU A 270 4.73 -0.89 0.63
N ARG A 271 3.86 -1.89 0.48
CA ARG A 271 4.23 -3.18 -0.12
C ARG A 271 4.58 -3.03 -1.60
N ASP A 272 3.78 -2.25 -2.34
CA ASP A 272 4.07 -1.95 -3.74
C ASP A 272 5.39 -1.17 -3.87
N PHE A 273 5.65 -0.23 -2.96
CA PHE A 273 6.88 0.56 -2.90
C PHE A 273 8.07 -0.35 -2.58
N ALA A 274 8.00 -1.19 -1.56
CA ALA A 274 9.05 -2.16 -1.24
C ALA A 274 9.35 -3.12 -2.41
N THR A 275 8.32 -3.61 -3.10
CA THR A 275 8.51 -4.55 -4.24
C THR A 275 8.97 -3.86 -5.54
N THR A 276 8.64 -2.58 -5.76
CA THR A 276 8.92 -1.85 -7.02
C THR A 276 10.11 -0.88 -6.92
N VAL A 277 10.34 -0.35 -5.72
CA VAL A 277 11.28 0.74 -5.38
C VAL A 277 12.24 0.36 -4.24
N GLY A 278 11.90 -0.61 -3.38
CA GLY A 278 12.87 -1.22 -2.44
C GLY A 278 14.03 -1.90 -3.17
N VAL A 279 13.83 -2.22 -4.45
CA VAL A 279 14.86 -2.67 -5.41
C VAL A 279 15.66 -1.50 -6.00
N ALA A 280 15.37 -0.22 -5.74
CA ALA A 280 15.99 0.93 -6.42
C ALA A 280 17.02 1.69 -5.57
N ALA A 281 16.69 2.07 -4.34
CA ALA A 281 17.63 2.79 -3.46
C ALA A 281 18.78 1.89 -2.97
N GLY A 282 18.51 0.59 -2.78
CA GLY A 282 19.55 -0.43 -2.66
C GLY A 282 20.38 -0.55 -3.94
N ASN A 283 19.72 -0.69 -5.10
CA ASN A 283 20.42 -0.78 -6.38
C ASN A 283 21.28 0.44 -6.72
N GLU A 284 20.97 1.68 -6.32
CA GLU A 284 21.90 2.80 -6.62
C GLU A 284 23.25 2.60 -5.92
N ARG A 285 23.23 2.12 -4.67
CA ARG A 285 24.45 1.76 -3.94
C ARG A 285 25.09 0.50 -4.49
N THR A 286 24.31 -0.56 -4.74
CA THR A 286 24.81 -1.83 -5.29
C THR A 286 25.40 -1.65 -6.70
N SER A 287 24.72 -0.88 -7.57
CA SER A 287 25.21 -0.54 -8.92
C SER A 287 26.47 0.30 -8.85
N ALA A 288 26.55 1.28 -7.94
CA ALA A 288 27.79 2.06 -7.76
C ALA A 288 28.97 1.17 -7.30
N ILE A 289 28.71 0.17 -6.44
CA ILE A 289 29.70 -0.83 -6.01
C ILE A 289 30.12 -1.72 -7.20
N ILE A 290 29.16 -2.24 -7.96
CA ILE A 290 29.41 -3.12 -9.13
C ILE A 290 30.16 -2.35 -10.23
N GLU A 291 29.77 -1.12 -10.55
CA GLU A 291 30.44 -0.28 -11.55
C GLU A 291 31.85 0.13 -11.10
N ALA A 292 32.07 0.44 -9.82
CA ALA A 292 33.41 0.67 -9.29
C ALA A 292 34.31 -0.58 -9.41
N ALA A 293 33.76 -1.76 -9.10
CA ALA A 293 34.46 -3.03 -9.28
C ALA A 293 34.77 -3.34 -10.75
N ARG A 294 33.83 -3.06 -11.68
CA ARG A 294 34.04 -3.14 -13.13
C ARG A 294 35.14 -2.18 -13.60
N GLY A 295 35.23 -0.98 -13.03
CA GLY A 295 36.30 -0.02 -13.28
C GLY A 295 37.69 -0.58 -12.96
N PHE A 296 37.88 -1.13 -11.75
CA PHE A 296 39.14 -1.77 -11.36
C PHE A 296 39.47 -3.01 -12.20
N ALA A 297 38.47 -3.84 -12.51
CA ALA A 297 38.64 -5.01 -13.38
C ALA A 297 39.04 -4.63 -14.81
N TRP A 298 38.47 -3.56 -15.37
CA TRP A 298 38.86 -3.04 -16.67
C TRP A 298 40.30 -2.50 -16.67
N GLU A 299 40.68 -1.77 -15.62
CA GLU A 299 42.05 -1.28 -15.46
C GLU A 299 43.05 -2.43 -15.33
N ALA A 300 42.72 -3.48 -14.55
CA ALA A 300 43.51 -4.69 -14.42
C ALA A 300 43.67 -5.43 -15.77
N ALA A 301 42.56 -5.65 -16.48
CA ALA A 301 42.56 -6.29 -17.79
C ALA A 301 43.32 -5.48 -18.85
N LYS A 302 43.36 -4.15 -18.73
CA LYS A 302 44.16 -3.27 -19.60
C LYS A 302 45.65 -3.28 -19.22
N ALA A 303 45.96 -3.31 -17.93
CA ALA A 303 47.34 -3.30 -17.44
C ALA A 303 48.07 -4.64 -17.64
N GLY A 304 47.33 -5.77 -17.71
CA GLY A 304 47.87 -7.09 -18.02
C GLY A 304 47.87 -7.47 -19.51
N GLN A 305 47.62 -6.53 -20.42
CA GLN A 305 47.65 -6.76 -21.87
C GLN A 305 49.05 -6.60 -22.46
N ASN A 306 49.37 -7.46 -23.43
CA ASN A 306 50.65 -7.53 -24.14
C ASN A 306 51.85 -7.90 -23.23
N PRO A 307 51.81 -9.09 -22.59
CA PRO A 307 52.99 -9.64 -21.91
C PRO A 307 54.17 -9.81 -22.90
N PRO A 308 55.43 -9.88 -22.42
CA PRO A 308 55.83 -10.04 -21.02
C PRO A 308 55.74 -8.76 -20.18
N HIS A 309 55.60 -8.93 -18.86
CA HIS A 309 55.62 -7.85 -17.87
C HIS A 309 56.49 -8.26 -16.69
N SER A 310 57.10 -7.27 -16.03
CA SER A 310 57.87 -7.45 -14.79
C SER A 310 57.02 -7.94 -13.63
N VAL A 311 57.67 -8.51 -12.59
CA VAL A 311 57.01 -8.94 -11.34
C VAL A 311 56.22 -7.79 -10.70
N GLU A 312 56.77 -6.58 -10.72
CA GLU A 312 56.14 -5.37 -10.17
C GLU A 312 54.88 -4.97 -10.95
N GLN A 313 54.88 -5.11 -12.28
CA GLN A 313 53.72 -4.86 -13.12
C GLN A 313 52.64 -5.93 -12.89
N TRP A 314 53.00 -7.21 -12.82
CA TRP A 314 52.02 -8.26 -12.47
C TRP A 314 51.43 -8.04 -11.07
N GLN A 315 52.24 -7.62 -10.10
CA GLN A 315 51.76 -7.26 -8.76
C GLN A 315 50.74 -6.11 -8.79
N GLN A 316 50.90 -5.13 -9.67
CA GLN A 316 49.92 -4.04 -9.84
C GLN A 316 48.61 -4.55 -10.44
N VAL A 317 48.69 -5.43 -11.45
CA VAL A 317 47.51 -6.08 -12.05
C VAL A 317 46.76 -6.93 -11.02
N GLU A 318 47.47 -7.70 -10.19
CA GLU A 318 46.89 -8.50 -9.11
C GLU A 318 46.13 -7.61 -8.11
N ASN A 319 46.74 -6.51 -7.67
CA ASN A 319 46.13 -5.56 -6.73
C ASN A 319 44.84 -4.92 -7.27
N LEU A 320 44.74 -4.68 -8.59
CA LEU A 320 43.52 -4.16 -9.21
C LEU A 320 42.40 -5.21 -9.23
N TRP A 321 42.70 -6.48 -9.54
CA TRP A 321 41.73 -7.58 -9.43
C TRP A 321 41.24 -7.78 -7.99
N LEU A 322 42.14 -7.74 -7.00
CA LEU A 322 41.78 -7.84 -5.58
C LEU A 322 40.82 -6.72 -5.15
N ARG A 323 41.03 -5.48 -5.60
CA ARG A 323 40.11 -4.35 -5.33
C ARG A 323 38.75 -4.54 -5.98
N ALA A 324 38.71 -5.07 -7.20
CA ALA A 324 37.45 -5.39 -7.88
C ALA A 324 36.65 -6.45 -7.11
N ILE A 325 37.32 -7.52 -6.65
CA ILE A 325 36.73 -8.59 -5.84
C ILE A 325 36.21 -8.04 -4.51
N GLN A 326 37.04 -7.31 -3.76
CA GLN A 326 36.68 -6.71 -2.47
C GLN A 326 35.48 -5.74 -2.59
N GLY A 327 35.31 -5.08 -3.74
CA GLY A 327 34.11 -4.28 -4.02
C GLY A 327 32.86 -5.16 -4.08
N LEU A 328 32.88 -6.22 -4.90
CA LEU A 328 31.73 -7.11 -5.09
C LEU A 328 31.32 -7.87 -3.83
N GLU A 329 32.27 -8.19 -2.95
CA GLU A 329 32.00 -8.81 -1.63
C GLU A 329 31.18 -7.91 -0.68
N GLN A 330 31.07 -6.61 -0.96
CA GLN A 330 30.27 -5.66 -0.16
C GLN A 330 28.82 -5.54 -0.64
N VAL A 331 28.43 -6.26 -1.69
CA VAL A 331 27.04 -6.31 -2.16
C VAL A 331 26.20 -7.16 -1.19
N PRO A 332 25.13 -6.59 -0.58
CA PRO A 332 24.36 -7.30 0.42
C PRO A 332 23.47 -8.39 -0.21
N ASP A 333 23.13 -9.42 0.57
CA ASP A 333 22.40 -10.60 0.13
C ASP A 333 20.87 -10.43 0.09
N ASP A 334 20.35 -9.32 0.63
CA ASP A 334 18.96 -8.89 0.50
C ASP A 334 18.64 -8.26 -0.87
N ASP A 335 19.63 -7.72 -1.58
CA ASP A 335 19.55 -7.29 -2.97
C ASP A 335 19.69 -8.48 -3.92
N LEU A 336 18.62 -9.27 -4.06
CA LEU A 336 18.60 -10.51 -4.84
C LEU A 336 19.06 -10.37 -6.31
N ILE A 337 18.95 -9.17 -6.91
CA ILE A 337 19.35 -8.93 -8.30
C ILE A 337 20.84 -8.56 -8.35
N GLY A 338 21.24 -7.55 -7.58
CA GLY A 338 22.63 -7.10 -7.53
C GLY A 338 23.58 -8.18 -6.99
N TYR A 339 23.14 -8.96 -5.99
CA TYR A 339 23.90 -10.09 -5.45
C TYR A 339 24.13 -11.19 -6.49
N ALA A 340 23.11 -11.54 -7.30
CA ALA A 340 23.26 -12.54 -8.34
C ALA A 340 24.26 -12.11 -9.43
N GLU A 341 24.28 -10.82 -9.79
CA GLU A 341 25.29 -10.26 -10.70
C GLU A 341 26.69 -10.24 -10.07
N ALA A 342 26.80 -9.82 -8.81
CA ALA A 342 28.06 -9.77 -8.07
C ALA A 342 28.70 -11.16 -7.94
N GLN A 343 27.91 -12.20 -7.62
CA GLN A 343 28.40 -13.59 -7.57
C GLN A 343 28.90 -14.10 -8.93
N ARG A 344 28.25 -13.72 -10.04
CA ARG A 344 28.73 -14.05 -11.39
C ARG A 344 30.07 -13.37 -11.70
N LEU A 345 30.21 -12.09 -11.36
CA LEU A 345 31.45 -11.33 -11.54
C LEU A 345 32.57 -11.82 -10.61
N LEU A 346 32.27 -12.21 -9.38
CA LEU A 346 33.24 -12.79 -8.44
C LEU A 346 33.87 -14.07 -9.00
N ALA A 347 33.08 -14.96 -9.60
CA ALA A 347 33.62 -16.16 -10.24
C ALA A 347 34.57 -15.83 -11.42
N GLU A 348 34.20 -14.84 -12.25
CA GLU A 348 34.99 -14.35 -13.38
C GLU A 348 36.31 -13.70 -12.91
N TYR A 349 36.24 -12.84 -11.89
CA TYR A 349 37.40 -12.07 -11.40
C TYR A 349 38.37 -12.93 -10.60
N ASN A 350 37.88 -13.91 -9.82
CA ASN A 350 38.75 -14.89 -9.15
C ASN A 350 39.50 -15.78 -10.16
N ALA A 351 38.86 -16.17 -11.28
CA ALA A 351 39.53 -16.91 -12.35
C ALA A 351 40.63 -16.08 -13.03
N ASN A 352 40.38 -14.78 -13.27
CA ASN A 352 41.39 -13.87 -13.81
C ASN A 352 42.54 -13.63 -12.82
N LEU A 353 42.23 -13.40 -11.53
CA LEU A 353 43.22 -13.25 -10.46
C LEU A 353 44.18 -14.45 -10.40
N GLY A 354 43.64 -15.67 -10.41
CA GLY A 354 44.46 -16.89 -10.42
C GLY A 354 45.40 -17.00 -11.63
N GLN A 355 44.97 -16.56 -12.81
CA GLN A 355 45.85 -16.50 -13.98
C GLN A 355 46.98 -15.47 -13.83
N ILE A 356 46.69 -14.32 -13.22
CA ILE A 356 47.69 -13.27 -12.97
C ILE A 356 48.73 -13.73 -11.93
N GLN A 357 48.29 -14.40 -10.86
CA GLN A 357 49.17 -14.98 -9.84
C GLN A 357 50.14 -16.02 -10.43
N VAL A 358 49.65 -16.90 -11.32
CA VAL A 358 50.52 -17.85 -12.04
C VAL A 358 51.54 -17.11 -12.92
N ARG A 359 51.12 -16.09 -13.68
CA ARG A 359 52.04 -15.30 -14.52
C ARG A 359 53.11 -14.57 -13.71
N GLN A 360 52.73 -14.01 -12.55
CA GLN A 360 53.65 -13.35 -11.63
C GLN A 360 54.69 -14.33 -11.08
N GLU A 361 54.26 -15.54 -10.69
CA GLU A 361 55.16 -16.58 -10.18
C GLU A 361 56.13 -17.06 -11.26
N ASN A 362 55.63 -17.33 -12.47
CA ASN A 362 56.45 -17.83 -13.57
C ASN A 362 57.48 -16.78 -14.01
N GLU A 363 57.11 -15.49 -14.03
CA GLU A 363 58.03 -14.36 -14.21
C GLU A 363 59.10 -14.33 -13.10
N ARG A 364 58.71 -14.45 -11.83
CA ARG A 364 59.62 -14.45 -10.68
C ARG A 364 60.64 -15.60 -10.74
N ILE A 365 60.17 -16.81 -11.05
CA ILE A 365 61.01 -18.00 -11.21
C ILE A 365 61.99 -17.80 -12.38
N SER A 366 61.49 -17.30 -13.50
CA SER A 366 62.25 -17.07 -14.74
C SER A 366 63.34 -16.02 -14.58
N VAL A 367 63.04 -14.88 -13.98
CA VAL A 367 64.04 -13.83 -13.66
C VAL A 367 65.09 -14.36 -12.69
N ALA A 368 64.69 -15.11 -11.66
CA ALA A 368 65.63 -15.70 -10.70
C ALA A 368 66.52 -16.78 -11.33
N ALA A 369 66.00 -17.58 -12.28
CA ALA A 369 66.76 -18.60 -12.99
C ALA A 369 67.76 -17.99 -13.98
N LEU A 370 67.34 -16.98 -14.75
CA LEU A 370 68.22 -16.21 -15.62
C LEU A 370 69.33 -15.52 -14.83
N GLN A 371 69.03 -14.93 -13.66
CA GLN A 371 70.06 -14.30 -12.84
C GLN A 371 71.10 -15.30 -12.32
N ARG A 372 70.67 -16.47 -11.81
CA ARG A 372 71.61 -17.53 -11.40
C ARG A 372 72.50 -18.00 -12.55
N ALA A 373 71.92 -18.24 -13.73
CA ALA A 373 72.68 -18.60 -14.91
C ALA A 373 73.72 -17.52 -15.29
N LYS A 374 73.36 -16.23 -15.21
CA LYS A 374 74.29 -15.11 -15.47
C LYS A 374 75.41 -15.03 -14.43
N ASP A 375 75.11 -15.27 -13.15
CA ASP A 375 76.10 -15.32 -12.08
C ASP A 375 77.09 -16.50 -12.26
N GLN A 376 76.58 -17.68 -12.65
CA GLN A 376 77.40 -18.85 -13.00
C GLN A 376 78.26 -18.59 -14.25
N ILE A 377 77.72 -18.00 -15.31
CA ILE A 377 78.47 -17.63 -16.53
C ILE A 377 79.60 -16.65 -16.17
N ALA A 378 79.33 -15.64 -15.35
CA ALA A 378 80.34 -14.70 -14.87
C ALA A 378 81.43 -15.39 -14.05
N TRP A 379 81.06 -16.37 -13.23
CA TRP A 379 82.00 -17.18 -12.46
C TRP A 379 82.88 -18.06 -13.37
N VAL A 380 82.29 -18.79 -14.33
CA VAL A 380 83.02 -19.64 -15.31
C VAL A 380 84.02 -18.83 -16.13
N ASN A 381 83.62 -17.64 -16.60
CA ASN A 381 84.49 -16.76 -17.40
C ASN A 381 85.72 -16.25 -16.64
N ASN A 382 85.71 -16.29 -15.29
CA ASN A 382 86.83 -15.91 -14.44
C ASN A 382 87.61 -17.12 -13.89
N TYR A 383 87.21 -18.36 -14.23
CA TYR A 383 87.85 -19.57 -13.72
C TYR A 383 89.16 -19.86 -14.46
N VAL A 384 90.28 -19.81 -13.73
CA VAL A 384 91.64 -19.85 -14.30
C VAL A 384 92.14 -21.29 -14.54
N ASP A 385 91.64 -22.28 -13.80
CA ASP A 385 92.31 -23.59 -13.64
C ASP A 385 92.01 -24.63 -14.74
N GLY A 386 91.26 -24.24 -15.79
CA GLY A 386 91.22 -24.96 -17.07
C GLY A 386 90.65 -26.39 -17.10
N ASP A 387 90.17 -26.95 -16.00
CA ASP A 387 89.55 -28.28 -15.97
C ASP A 387 88.29 -28.33 -16.84
N ILE A 388 88.43 -29.01 -17.99
CA ILE A 388 87.39 -29.19 -19.01
C ILE A 388 86.16 -29.92 -18.44
N GLY A 389 86.37 -30.93 -17.59
CA GLY A 389 85.28 -31.73 -17.03
C GLY A 389 84.46 -30.92 -16.03
N TYR A 390 85.13 -30.10 -15.23
CA TYR A 390 84.48 -29.18 -14.32
C TYR A 390 83.73 -28.06 -15.05
N ILE A 391 84.33 -27.42 -16.08
CA ILE A 391 83.66 -26.40 -16.91
C ILE A 391 82.42 -27.00 -17.63
N ALA A 392 82.51 -28.24 -18.11
CA ALA A 392 81.37 -28.92 -18.73
C ALA A 392 80.22 -29.17 -17.74
N SER A 393 80.52 -29.50 -16.48
CA SER A 393 79.52 -29.64 -15.43
C SER A 393 78.83 -28.31 -15.10
N GLU A 394 79.58 -27.21 -15.03
CA GLU A 394 79.01 -25.88 -14.73
C GLU A 394 78.15 -25.37 -15.91
N LEU A 395 78.58 -25.61 -17.15
CA LEU A 395 77.77 -25.33 -18.35
C LEU A 395 76.45 -26.14 -18.36
N GLN A 396 76.47 -27.40 -17.92
CA GLN A 396 75.23 -28.18 -17.78
C GLN A 396 74.32 -27.59 -16.68
N SER A 397 74.88 -27.09 -15.58
CA SER A 397 74.11 -26.39 -14.53
C SER A 397 73.45 -25.12 -15.07
N ILE A 398 74.20 -24.31 -15.84
CA ILE A 398 73.71 -23.12 -16.53
C ILE A 398 72.57 -23.46 -17.50
N ILE A 399 72.72 -24.49 -18.34
CA ILE A 399 71.67 -24.99 -19.24
C ILE A 399 70.42 -25.38 -18.43
N ASN A 400 70.58 -26.16 -17.36
CA ASN A 400 69.47 -26.62 -16.52
C ASN A 400 68.73 -25.47 -15.79
N ASP A 401 69.36 -24.31 -15.56
CA ASP A 401 68.68 -23.12 -15.02
C ASP A 401 68.02 -22.28 -16.12
N LEU A 402 68.66 -22.15 -17.29
CA LEU A 402 68.06 -21.47 -18.44
C LEU A 402 66.83 -22.19 -19.00
N GLU A 403 66.80 -23.52 -18.96
CA GLU A 403 65.63 -24.34 -19.34
C GLU A 403 64.41 -24.17 -18.39
N LYS A 404 64.59 -23.57 -17.21
CA LYS A 404 63.48 -23.21 -16.30
C LYS A 404 62.81 -21.88 -16.63
N VAL A 405 63.35 -21.13 -17.60
CA VAL A 405 62.81 -19.82 -18.01
C VAL A 405 61.64 -20.04 -18.97
N GLU A 406 60.44 -19.67 -18.52
CA GLU A 406 59.20 -19.94 -19.25
C GLU A 406 58.92 -18.96 -20.39
N GLU A 407 58.20 -19.42 -21.41
CA GLU A 407 57.69 -18.62 -22.51
C GLU A 407 56.76 -17.50 -22.04
N GLY A 408 56.94 -16.29 -22.60
CA GLY A 408 56.11 -15.13 -22.27
C GLY A 408 56.53 -14.39 -20.98
N THR A 409 57.70 -14.69 -20.43
CA THR A 409 58.37 -13.94 -19.35
C THR A 409 59.36 -12.91 -19.92
N THR A 410 59.74 -11.88 -19.14
CA THR A 410 60.72 -10.87 -19.61
C THR A 410 62.11 -11.47 -19.82
N ALA A 411 62.44 -12.50 -19.03
CA ALA A 411 63.70 -13.23 -19.09
C ALA A 411 63.85 -14.14 -20.33
N TYR A 412 62.75 -14.52 -20.98
CA TYR A 412 62.74 -15.59 -21.99
C TYR A 412 63.72 -15.37 -23.16
N LEU A 413 63.70 -14.19 -23.78
CA LEU A 413 64.53 -13.95 -24.97
C LEU A 413 66.04 -13.98 -24.63
N GLU A 414 66.46 -13.33 -23.54
CA GLU A 414 67.85 -13.39 -23.09
C GLU A 414 68.25 -14.82 -22.68
N ALA A 415 67.35 -15.56 -22.03
CA ALA A 415 67.63 -16.94 -21.64
C ALA A 415 67.82 -17.87 -22.85
N GLN A 416 67.04 -17.73 -23.92
CA GLN A 416 67.21 -18.51 -25.15
C GLN A 416 68.53 -18.18 -25.87
N GLU A 417 68.96 -16.92 -25.87
CA GLU A 417 70.28 -16.53 -26.40
C GLU A 417 71.42 -17.17 -25.59
N LEU A 418 71.36 -17.09 -24.26
CA LEU A 418 72.36 -17.71 -23.38
C LEU A 418 72.34 -19.24 -23.47
N LEU A 419 71.16 -19.86 -23.64
CA LEU A 419 70.99 -21.30 -23.77
C LEU A 419 71.67 -21.82 -25.05
N LEU A 420 71.52 -21.09 -26.17
CA LEU A 420 72.21 -21.40 -27.42
C LEU A 420 73.74 -21.27 -27.26
N LEU A 421 74.23 -20.22 -26.59
CA LEU A 421 75.65 -20.03 -26.33
C LEU A 421 76.24 -21.12 -25.43
N ALA A 422 75.56 -21.47 -24.34
CA ALA A 422 75.99 -22.51 -23.41
C ALA A 422 76.04 -23.90 -24.07
N ASN A 423 75.01 -24.27 -24.84
CA ASN A 423 74.98 -25.52 -25.61
C ASN A 423 76.12 -25.58 -26.64
N ASN A 424 76.32 -24.51 -27.41
CA ASN A 424 77.43 -24.44 -28.37
C ASN A 424 78.79 -24.57 -27.69
N LYS A 425 78.96 -23.99 -26.49
CA LYS A 425 80.20 -24.10 -25.73
C LYS A 425 80.41 -25.49 -25.15
N LEU A 426 79.37 -26.13 -24.62
CA LEU A 426 79.43 -27.50 -24.08
C LEU A 426 79.80 -28.51 -25.18
N ASN A 427 79.21 -28.38 -26.37
CA ASN A 427 79.51 -29.21 -27.54
C ASN A 427 80.96 -29.08 -28.02
N GLN A 428 81.63 -27.95 -27.79
CA GLN A 428 83.07 -27.77 -28.10
C GLN A 428 84.00 -28.46 -27.10
N LEU A 429 83.50 -28.83 -25.91
CA LEU A 429 84.28 -29.44 -24.83
C LEU A 429 84.11 -30.96 -24.75
N GLN A 430 83.12 -31.52 -25.44
CA GLN A 430 82.95 -32.96 -25.55
C GLN A 430 83.94 -33.54 -26.59
N PRO A 431 84.60 -34.67 -26.32
CA PRO A 431 85.45 -35.33 -27.30
C PRO A 431 84.61 -35.90 -28.45
N GLN A 432 85.13 -35.81 -29.68
CA GLN A 432 84.53 -36.39 -30.90
C GLN A 432 84.63 -37.91 -30.94
#